data_AF-J8BUV6-F1
#
_entry.id   AF-J8BUV6-F1
#
_cell.length_a   1.000
_cell.length_b   1.000
_cell.length_c   1.000
_cell.angle_alpha   90.00
_cell.angle_beta   90.00
_cell.angle_gamma   90.00
#
_symmetry.space_group_name_H-M   'P 1'
#
loop_
_entity.id
_entity.type
_entity.pdbx_description
1 polymer ?
#
loop_
_entity_poly.entity_id
_entity_poly.type
_entity_poly.pdbx_seq_one_letter_code
_entity_poly.pdbx_strand_id
1 'polypeptide(L)'
;MTLNTAQEIENAEIDMLSSRLKALQAIAGNPMQVQMKKFGSATAFSSKVIAGPAFNTVKGIAFTSTDEIDEIISYYQSLHIPCRFEITPAQGTTELFQYLSQKGFYQSSFHTALYSIPEQDFPLPPSNISVRKLKENEFHTFADIYVQGFSMPLFTKDSVRQNNEILYNQPGWHFFIAEVQNTPASIGVLYIK
;
A
#
# COMPACT_ATOMS: atom_id res chain seq x y z
N MET A 1 -8.35 18.51 -9.29
CA MET A 1 -8.76 17.53 -8.26
C MET A 1 -9.63 18.23 -7.22
N THR A 2 -10.79 17.68 -6.88
CA THR A 2 -11.65 18.21 -5.80
C THR A 2 -11.28 17.56 -4.46
N LEU A 3 -11.75 18.12 -3.34
CA LEU A 3 -11.61 17.48 -2.01
C LEU A 3 -12.20 16.06 -2.00
N ASN A 4 -13.34 15.85 -2.67
CA ASN A 4 -13.98 14.55 -2.75
C ASN A 4 -13.11 13.52 -3.49
N THR A 5 -12.54 13.90 -4.64
CA THR A 5 -11.63 13.01 -5.39
C THR A 5 -10.38 12.64 -4.58
N ALA A 6 -9.81 13.59 -3.83
CA ALA A 6 -8.66 13.30 -2.97
C ALA A 6 -9.02 12.29 -1.86
N GLN A 7 -10.21 12.42 -1.27
CA GLN A 7 -10.70 11.49 -0.26
C GLN A 7 -10.99 10.10 -0.84
N GLU A 8 -11.55 10.02 -2.06
CA GLU A 8 -11.79 8.76 -2.77
C GLU A 8 -10.47 8.03 -3.06
N ILE A 9 -9.43 8.75 -3.50
CA ILE A 9 -8.09 8.19 -3.73
C ILE A 9 -7.49 7.66 -2.42
N GLU A 10 -7.56 8.45 -1.34
CA GLU A 10 -7.05 8.02 -0.03
C GLU A 10 -7.79 6.77 0.48
N ASN A 11 -9.11 6.74 0.34
CA ASN A 11 -9.94 5.61 0.75
C ASN A 11 -9.59 4.35 -0.07
N ALA A 12 -9.33 4.48 -1.37
CA ALA A 12 -8.91 3.37 -2.21
C ALA A 12 -7.57 2.77 -1.73
N GLU A 13 -6.61 3.61 -1.33
CA GLU A 13 -5.35 3.15 -0.75
C GLU A 13 -5.54 2.50 0.63
N ILE A 14 -6.38 3.08 1.50
CA ILE A 14 -6.72 2.53 2.81
C ILE A 14 -7.39 1.15 2.65
N ASP A 15 -8.34 1.01 1.73
CA ASP A 15 -9.04 -0.24 1.46
C ASP A 15 -8.07 -1.31 0.93
N MET A 16 -7.23 -0.96 -0.04
CA MET A 16 -6.21 -1.85 -0.61
C MET A 16 -5.22 -2.31 0.47
N LEU A 17 -4.64 -1.39 1.23
CA LEU A 17 -3.66 -1.71 2.26
C LEU A 17 -4.29 -2.51 3.41
N SER A 18 -5.52 -2.18 3.80
CA SER A 18 -6.29 -2.95 4.78
C SER A 18 -6.51 -4.38 4.31
N SER A 19 -6.93 -4.58 3.06
CA SER A 19 -7.13 -5.92 2.49
C SER A 19 -5.84 -6.74 2.53
N ARG A 20 -4.73 -6.14 2.07
CA ARG A 20 -3.40 -6.78 2.08
C ARG A 20 -2.95 -7.15 3.50
N LEU A 21 -3.00 -6.22 4.42
CA LEU A 21 -2.49 -6.43 5.78
C LEU A 21 -3.39 -7.38 6.57
N LYS A 22 -4.71 -7.42 6.34
CA LYS A 22 -5.60 -8.43 6.91
C LYS A 22 -5.22 -9.84 6.44
N ALA A 23 -4.95 -10.01 5.15
CA ALA A 23 -4.51 -11.31 4.61
C ALA A 23 -3.18 -11.77 5.24
N LEU A 24 -2.21 -10.86 5.38
CA LEU A 24 -0.93 -11.15 6.04
C LEU A 24 -1.09 -11.46 7.54
N GLN A 25 -1.96 -10.72 8.23
CA GLN A 25 -2.25 -10.91 9.64
C GLN A 25 -2.90 -12.27 9.92
N ALA A 26 -3.68 -12.79 8.97
CA ALA A 26 -4.37 -14.08 9.09
C ALA A 26 -3.45 -15.30 8.95
N ILE A 27 -2.19 -15.12 8.52
CA ILE A 27 -1.21 -16.20 8.49
C ILE A 27 -0.96 -16.68 9.92
N ALA A 28 -0.98 -18.00 10.14
CA ALA A 28 -0.80 -18.60 11.46
C ALA A 28 0.46 -18.06 12.17
N GLY A 29 0.28 -17.57 13.39
CA GLY A 29 1.34 -16.95 14.19
C GLY A 29 1.65 -15.49 13.85
N ASN A 30 0.96 -14.88 12.87
CA ASN A 30 1.18 -13.51 12.40
C ASN A 30 2.68 -13.21 12.20
N PRO A 31 3.37 -13.95 11.31
CA PRO A 31 4.82 -13.88 11.18
C PRO A 31 5.32 -12.50 10.80
N MET A 32 4.50 -11.71 10.10
CA MET A 32 4.82 -10.33 9.72
C MET A 32 4.53 -9.31 10.85
N GLN A 33 4.01 -9.78 11.98
CA GLN A 33 3.64 -8.98 13.16
C GLN A 33 2.77 -7.78 12.79
N VAL A 34 1.78 -8.04 11.93
CA VAL A 34 0.86 -7.01 11.44
C VAL A 34 -0.09 -6.61 12.54
N GLN A 35 -0.24 -5.31 12.74
CA GLN A 35 -1.32 -4.74 13.53
C GLN A 35 -1.95 -3.58 12.78
N MET A 36 -3.27 -3.45 12.94
CA MET A 36 -4.04 -2.34 12.42
C MET A 36 -4.98 -1.85 13.51
N LYS A 37 -5.08 -0.53 13.65
CA LYS A 37 -5.99 0.10 14.60
C LYS A 37 -6.63 1.34 13.99
N LYS A 38 -7.91 1.53 14.27
CA LYS A 38 -8.68 2.70 13.83
C LYS A 38 -8.79 3.70 14.99
N PHE A 39 -8.59 4.98 14.69
CA PHE A 39 -8.73 6.11 15.60
C PHE A 39 -9.60 7.15 14.89
N GLY A 40 -10.87 7.26 15.27
CA GLY A 40 -11.82 8.09 14.53
C GLY A 40 -11.85 7.75 13.03
N SER A 41 -11.45 8.70 12.17
CA SER A 41 -11.32 8.48 10.73
C SER A 41 -9.98 7.86 10.33
N ALA A 42 -8.93 8.04 11.14
CA ALA A 42 -7.59 7.59 10.85
C ALA A 42 -7.45 6.06 10.99
N THR A 43 -6.67 5.47 10.09
CA THR A 43 -6.27 4.06 10.17
C THR A 43 -4.76 3.98 10.29
N ALA A 44 -4.28 3.40 11.39
CA ALA A 44 -2.88 3.12 11.65
C ALA A 44 -2.54 1.71 11.16
N PHE A 45 -1.59 1.61 10.23
CA PHE A 45 -1.06 0.37 9.69
C PHE A 45 0.34 0.10 10.24
N SER A 46 0.63 -1.15 10.60
CA SER A 46 1.95 -1.54 11.06
C SER A 46 2.34 -2.97 10.69
N SER A 47 3.63 -3.16 10.48
CA SER A 47 4.34 -4.44 10.43
C SER A 47 5.76 -4.24 10.95
N LYS A 48 6.17 -5.04 11.94
CA LYS A 48 7.54 -5.00 12.48
C LYS A 48 8.57 -5.66 11.57
N VAL A 49 8.11 -6.53 10.67
CA VAL A 49 8.99 -7.37 9.83
C VAL A 49 9.11 -6.83 8.42
N ILE A 50 8.03 -6.28 7.86
CA ILE A 50 8.06 -5.74 6.49
C ILE A 50 8.77 -4.39 6.53
N ALA A 51 10.00 -4.36 6.01
CA ALA A 51 10.75 -3.14 5.81
C ALA A 51 10.11 -2.33 4.67
N GLY A 52 9.57 -1.15 4.99
CA GLY A 52 9.08 -0.22 3.98
C GLY A 52 8.15 0.84 4.57
N PRO A 53 8.29 2.11 4.17
CA PRO A 53 7.44 3.19 4.70
C PRO A 53 5.95 3.01 4.38
N ALA A 54 5.63 2.24 3.33
CA ALA A 54 4.25 2.02 2.89
C ALA A 54 3.40 1.16 3.84
N PHE A 55 4.02 0.40 4.76
CA PHE A 55 3.31 -0.52 5.67
C PHE A 55 3.22 0.00 7.10
N ASN A 56 4.05 0.97 7.46
CA ASN A 56 4.13 1.59 8.79
C ASN A 56 3.71 3.05 8.67
N THR A 57 2.41 3.26 8.46
CA THR A 57 1.87 4.60 8.20
C THR A 57 0.45 4.75 8.71
N VAL A 58 0.08 5.99 9.00
CA VAL A 58 -1.27 6.43 9.31
C VAL A 58 -1.85 7.15 8.09
N LYS A 59 -3.09 6.82 7.74
CA LYS A 59 -3.84 7.43 6.62
C LYS A 59 -5.26 7.79 7.08
N GLY A 60 -5.92 8.75 6.43
CA GLY A 60 -7.32 9.11 6.70
C GLY A 60 -7.53 10.00 7.92
N ILE A 61 -6.50 10.76 8.32
CA ILE A 61 -6.62 11.69 9.45
C ILE A 61 -7.60 12.81 9.11
N ALA A 62 -8.50 13.09 10.04
CA ALA A 62 -9.24 14.34 10.12
C ALA A 62 -8.85 15.01 11.43
N PHE A 63 -8.29 16.22 11.38
CA PHE A 63 -7.85 16.93 12.58
C PHE A 63 -9.05 17.49 13.35
N THR A 64 -9.68 16.64 14.15
CA THR A 64 -10.85 16.96 14.97
C THR A 64 -10.48 17.26 16.42
N SER A 65 -9.43 16.60 16.93
CA SER A 65 -8.86 16.83 18.25
C SER A 65 -7.37 16.49 18.26
N THR A 66 -6.66 17.07 19.22
CA THR A 66 -5.26 16.74 19.49
C THR A 66 -5.10 15.38 20.17
N ASP A 67 -6.11 14.95 20.93
CA ASP A 67 -6.08 13.71 21.72
C ASP A 67 -5.96 12.49 20.80
N GLU A 68 -6.68 12.49 19.66
CA GLU A 68 -6.58 11.42 18.66
C GLU A 68 -5.15 11.27 18.11
N ILE A 69 -4.47 12.40 17.83
CA ILE A 69 -3.08 12.40 17.35
C ILE A 69 -2.14 11.85 18.42
N ASP A 70 -2.32 12.25 19.69
CA ASP A 70 -1.52 11.75 20.81
C ASP A 70 -1.72 10.25 21.06
N GLU A 71 -2.95 9.75 20.91
CA GLU A 71 -3.23 8.31 20.98
C GLU A 71 -2.54 7.53 19.86
N ILE A 72 -2.55 8.06 18.64
CA ILE A 72 -1.87 7.44 17.50
C ILE A 72 -0.35 7.40 17.73
N ILE A 73 0.25 8.51 18.18
CA ILE A 73 1.68 8.57 18.50
C ILE A 73 2.03 7.54 19.60
N SER A 74 1.24 7.50 20.67
CA SER A 74 1.41 6.55 21.78
C SER A 74 1.30 5.10 21.31
N TYR A 75 0.40 4.81 20.36
CA TYR A 75 0.27 3.50 19.75
C TYR A 75 1.55 3.06 19.04
N TYR A 76 2.11 3.87 18.13
CA TYR A 76 3.37 3.52 17.46
C TYR A 76 4.56 3.42 18.43
N GLN A 77 4.61 4.28 19.46
CA GLN A 77 5.61 4.17 20.53
C GLN A 77 5.51 2.82 21.26
N SER A 78 4.30 2.37 21.64
CA SER A 78 4.10 1.05 22.26
C SER A 78 4.54 -0.10 21.36
N LEU A 79 4.42 0.07 20.04
CA LEU A 79 4.89 -0.90 19.07
C LEU A 79 6.41 -0.85 18.87
N HIS A 80 7.10 0.18 19.33
CA HIS A 80 8.52 0.39 19.07
C HIS A 80 8.82 0.49 17.56
N ILE A 81 7.94 1.15 16.81
CA ILE A 81 8.08 1.42 15.37
C ILE A 81 7.96 2.94 15.15
N PRO A 82 8.71 3.54 14.20
CA PRO A 82 8.52 4.95 13.84
C PRO A 82 7.07 5.25 13.43
N CYS A 83 6.49 6.29 14.01
CA CYS A 83 5.21 6.82 13.55
C CYS A 83 5.41 7.64 12.28
N ARG A 84 4.58 7.41 11.26
CA ARG A 84 4.60 8.18 10.01
C ARG A 84 3.16 8.51 9.65
N PHE A 85 2.92 9.78 9.36
CA PHE A 85 1.65 10.28 8.89
C PHE A 85 1.72 10.50 7.38
N GLU A 86 0.78 9.95 6.64
CA GLU A 86 0.54 10.30 5.24
C GLU A 86 -0.74 11.13 5.17
N ILE A 87 -0.57 12.42 4.86
CA ILE A 87 -1.62 13.43 4.92
C ILE A 87 -1.86 13.94 3.51
N THR A 88 -3.10 13.82 3.04
CA THR A 88 -3.49 14.36 1.73
C THR A 88 -3.66 15.88 1.79
N PRO A 89 -3.53 16.59 0.66
CA PRO A 89 -3.85 18.02 0.61
C PRO A 89 -5.27 18.36 1.04
N ALA A 90 -6.21 17.40 1.00
CA ALA A 90 -7.59 17.62 1.43
C ALA A 90 -7.75 17.67 2.95
N GLN A 91 -6.87 16.99 3.70
CA GLN A 91 -6.91 16.92 5.16
C GLN A 91 -5.80 17.73 5.84
N GLY A 92 -4.85 18.25 5.06
CA GLY A 92 -3.75 19.07 5.55
C GLY A 92 -4.20 20.46 5.96
N THR A 93 -4.32 20.71 7.27
CA THR A 93 -4.57 22.04 7.83
C THR A 93 -3.33 22.61 8.51
N THR A 94 -3.28 23.93 8.64
CA THR A 94 -2.19 24.62 9.35
C THR A 94 -2.09 24.14 10.80
N GLU A 95 -3.22 23.95 11.46
CA GLU A 95 -3.31 23.54 12.86
C GLU A 95 -2.78 22.12 13.05
N LEU A 96 -3.13 21.19 12.16
CA LEU A 96 -2.60 19.83 12.17
C LEU A 96 -1.07 19.83 12.03
N PHE A 97 -0.55 20.58 11.04
CA PHE A 97 0.90 20.61 10.80
C PHE A 97 1.67 21.32 11.92
N GLN A 98 1.12 22.38 12.50
CA GLN A 98 1.71 23.03 13.68
C GLN A 98 1.75 22.07 14.87
N TYR A 99 0.65 21.35 15.12
CA TYR A 99 0.59 20.39 16.21
C TYR A 99 1.57 19.23 16.02
N LEU A 100 1.64 18.65 14.82
CA LEU A 100 2.63 17.62 14.47
C LEU A 100 4.07 18.12 14.64
N SER A 101 4.35 19.36 14.22
CA SER A 101 5.65 20.01 14.41
C SER A 101 6.02 20.18 15.89
N GLN A 102 5.07 20.59 16.74
CA GLN A 102 5.26 20.65 18.20
C GLN A 102 5.57 19.27 18.82
N LYS A 103 5.08 18.19 18.20
CA LYS A 103 5.38 16.80 18.59
C LYS A 103 6.68 16.27 17.96
N GLY A 104 7.42 17.09 17.22
CA GLY A 104 8.71 16.74 16.62
C GLY A 104 8.62 16.09 15.24
N PHE A 105 7.43 16.04 14.62
CA PHE A 105 7.26 15.57 13.25
C PHE A 105 7.61 16.67 12.25
N TYR A 106 8.07 16.26 11.07
CA TYR A 106 8.35 17.15 9.95
C TYR A 106 8.05 16.42 8.64
N GLN A 107 7.85 17.19 7.57
CA GLN A 107 7.67 16.61 6.24
C GLN A 107 9.00 16.03 5.73
N SER A 108 9.02 14.72 5.47
CA SER A 108 10.24 13.99 5.07
C SER A 108 10.19 13.43 3.65
N SER A 109 9.01 13.29 3.05
CA SER A 109 8.84 12.71 1.71
C SER A 109 7.49 13.08 1.10
N PHE A 110 7.32 12.76 -0.18
CA PHE A 110 6.04 12.81 -0.88
C PHE A 110 5.62 11.40 -1.30
N HIS A 111 4.32 11.11 -1.19
CA HIS A 111 3.67 9.94 -1.78
C HIS A 111 2.75 10.45 -2.88
N THR A 112 3.04 10.11 -4.13
CA THR A 112 2.26 10.58 -5.28
C THR A 112 1.26 9.52 -5.72
N ALA A 113 -0.03 9.82 -5.58
CA ALA A 113 -1.10 9.05 -6.20
C ALA A 113 -1.48 9.68 -7.54
N LEU A 114 -1.52 8.86 -8.60
CA LEU A 114 -1.98 9.26 -9.92
C LEU A 114 -3.41 8.77 -10.11
N TYR A 115 -4.27 9.60 -10.70
CA TYR A 115 -5.64 9.23 -11.01
C TYR A 115 -5.99 9.61 -12.44
N SER A 116 -6.85 8.80 -13.04
CA SER A 116 -7.47 9.07 -14.34
C SER A 116 -8.83 8.37 -14.39
N ILE A 117 -9.68 8.81 -15.31
CA ILE A 117 -10.90 8.08 -15.66
C ILE A 117 -10.50 7.06 -16.74
N PRO A 118 -10.83 5.76 -16.57
CA PRO A 118 -10.55 4.77 -17.59
C PRO A 118 -11.25 5.13 -18.90
N GLU A 119 -10.48 5.23 -19.99
CA GLU A 119 -11.02 5.40 -21.34
C GLU A 119 -11.31 4.02 -21.95
N GLN A 120 -12.38 3.92 -22.75
CA GLN A 120 -12.73 2.65 -23.43
C GLN A 120 -11.78 2.32 -24.58
N ASP A 121 -11.20 3.34 -25.22
CA ASP A 121 -10.39 3.20 -26.43
C ASP A 121 -8.90 3.22 -26.12
N PHE A 122 -8.40 2.15 -25.51
CA PHE A 122 -6.96 1.94 -25.40
C PHE A 122 -6.40 1.28 -26.67
N PRO A 123 -5.29 1.78 -27.24
CA PRO A 123 -4.66 1.12 -28.36
C PRO A 123 -4.24 -0.29 -27.95
N LEU A 124 -4.53 -1.27 -28.81
CA LEU A 124 -4.05 -2.62 -28.61
C LEU A 124 -2.53 -2.60 -28.49
N PRO A 125 -1.95 -3.43 -27.58
CA PRO A 125 -0.51 -3.56 -27.52
C PRO A 125 0.02 -4.07 -28.88
N PRO A 126 1.29 -3.77 -29.20
CA PRO A 126 1.99 -4.36 -30.33
C PRO A 126 1.80 -5.89 -30.37
N SER A 127 1.74 -6.50 -31.55
CA SER A 127 1.42 -7.93 -31.71
C SER A 127 2.41 -8.89 -31.04
N ASN A 128 3.62 -8.42 -30.70
CA ASN A 128 4.61 -9.16 -29.94
C ASN A 128 4.47 -9.02 -28.42
N ILE A 129 3.49 -8.25 -27.93
CA ILE A 129 3.20 -8.04 -26.51
C ILE A 129 1.82 -8.62 -26.19
N SER A 130 1.75 -9.47 -25.17
CA SER A 130 0.50 -9.99 -24.62
C SER A 130 0.38 -9.60 -23.14
N VAL A 131 -0.85 -9.40 -22.67
CA VAL A 131 -1.15 -9.23 -21.25
C VAL A 131 -2.23 -10.23 -20.87
N ARG A 132 -2.00 -10.96 -19.79
CA ARG A 132 -2.95 -11.96 -19.28
C ARG A 132 -2.96 -11.97 -17.77
N LYS A 133 -4.00 -12.57 -17.19
CA LYS A 133 -4.01 -12.88 -15.76
C LYS A 133 -2.85 -13.82 -15.43
N LEU A 134 -2.17 -13.54 -14.32
CA LEU A 134 -1.20 -14.43 -13.71
C LEU A 134 -1.92 -15.71 -13.26
N LYS A 135 -1.29 -16.86 -13.41
CA LYS A 135 -1.79 -18.14 -12.87
C LYS A 135 -1.24 -18.34 -11.46
N GLU A 136 -1.94 -19.13 -10.65
CA GLU A 136 -1.58 -19.42 -9.26
C GLU A 136 -0.17 -20.00 -9.11
N ASN A 137 0.28 -20.83 -10.05
CA ASN A 137 1.61 -21.44 -10.00
C ASN A 137 2.74 -20.54 -10.55
N GLU A 138 2.47 -19.28 -10.90
CA GLU A 138 3.44 -18.37 -11.53
C GLU A 138 4.03 -17.32 -10.57
N PHE A 139 3.76 -17.41 -9.26
CA PHE A 139 4.28 -16.43 -8.29
C PHE A 139 5.82 -16.44 -8.13
N HIS A 140 6.50 -17.53 -8.51
CA HIS A 140 7.96 -17.52 -8.61
C HIS A 140 8.44 -16.53 -9.69
N THR A 141 7.84 -16.58 -10.88
CA THR A 141 8.11 -15.63 -11.98
C THR A 141 7.73 -14.21 -11.58
N PHE A 142 6.58 -14.04 -10.90
CA PHE A 142 6.18 -12.74 -10.37
C PHE A 142 7.26 -12.14 -9.46
N ALA A 143 7.76 -12.92 -8.50
CA ALA A 143 8.77 -12.45 -7.56
C ALA A 143 10.12 -12.16 -8.23
N ASP A 144 10.50 -12.95 -9.24
CA ASP A 144 11.69 -12.67 -10.06
C ASP A 144 11.62 -11.31 -10.75
N ILE A 145 10.52 -11.06 -11.45
CA ILE A 145 10.29 -9.79 -12.16
C ILE A 145 10.20 -8.64 -11.15
N TYR A 146 9.52 -8.83 -10.02
CA TYR A 146 9.39 -7.81 -8.98
C TYR A 146 10.75 -7.39 -8.42
N VAL A 147 11.55 -8.35 -7.96
CA VAL A 147 12.85 -8.07 -7.33
C VAL A 147 13.80 -7.41 -8.33
N GLN A 148 13.80 -7.86 -9.59
CA GLN A 148 14.61 -7.22 -10.64
C GLN A 148 14.10 -5.81 -10.97
N GLY A 149 12.80 -5.64 -11.20
CA GLY A 149 12.19 -4.38 -11.58
C GLY A 149 12.32 -3.27 -10.53
N PHE A 150 12.27 -3.64 -9.25
CA PHE A 150 12.48 -2.71 -8.12
C PHE A 150 13.92 -2.70 -7.60
N SER A 151 14.85 -3.40 -8.27
CA SER A 151 16.27 -3.51 -7.85
C SER A 151 16.44 -3.92 -6.38
N MET A 152 15.60 -4.85 -5.91
CA MET A 152 15.65 -5.37 -4.55
C MET A 152 16.73 -6.45 -4.40
N PRO A 153 17.25 -6.69 -3.18
CA PRO A 153 18.17 -7.79 -2.94
C PRO A 153 17.54 -9.16 -3.23
N LEU A 154 18.30 -10.08 -3.87
CA LEU A 154 17.78 -11.41 -4.26
C LEU A 154 17.19 -12.22 -3.11
N PHE A 155 17.70 -12.05 -1.89
CA PHE A 155 17.20 -12.78 -0.71
C PHE A 155 15.76 -12.40 -0.33
N THR A 156 15.21 -11.28 -0.83
CA THR A 156 13.82 -10.89 -0.56
C THR A 156 12.80 -11.60 -1.45
N LYS A 157 13.25 -12.35 -2.47
CA LYS A 157 12.39 -12.99 -3.48
C LYS A 157 11.30 -13.87 -2.87
N ASP A 158 11.65 -14.74 -1.92
CA ASP A 158 10.66 -15.63 -1.31
C ASP A 158 9.63 -14.89 -0.48
N SER A 159 10.02 -13.84 0.24
CA SER A 159 9.09 -12.98 0.97
C SER A 159 8.15 -12.22 0.02
N VAL A 160 8.68 -11.70 -1.10
CA VAL A 160 7.87 -11.06 -2.14
C VAL A 160 6.86 -12.05 -2.73
N ARG A 161 7.29 -13.29 -3.04
CA ARG A 161 6.41 -14.36 -3.53
C ARG A 161 5.28 -14.62 -2.54
N GLN A 162 5.62 -15.00 -1.31
CA GLN A 162 4.66 -15.38 -0.28
C GLN A 162 3.66 -14.25 0.02
N ASN A 163 4.13 -13.01 0.17
CA ASN A 163 3.27 -11.87 0.51
C ASN A 163 2.26 -11.51 -0.58
N ASN A 164 2.53 -11.86 -1.84
CA ASN A 164 1.61 -11.61 -2.95
C ASN A 164 0.75 -12.83 -3.30
N GLU A 165 1.28 -14.05 -3.16
CA GLU A 165 0.56 -15.29 -3.43
C GLU A 165 -0.68 -15.45 -2.55
N ILE A 166 -0.59 -15.08 -1.27
CA ILE A 166 -1.75 -15.11 -0.35
C ILE A 166 -2.90 -14.22 -0.79
N LEU A 167 -2.64 -13.22 -1.64
CA LEU A 167 -3.64 -12.27 -2.13
C LEU A 167 -4.33 -12.79 -3.39
N TYR A 168 -3.83 -13.85 -4.03
CA TYR A 168 -4.32 -14.33 -5.32
C TYR A 168 -5.81 -14.66 -5.33
N ASN A 169 -6.30 -15.28 -4.25
CA ASN A 169 -7.70 -15.65 -4.08
C ASN A 169 -8.48 -14.66 -3.19
N GLN A 170 -7.87 -13.52 -2.82
CA GLN A 170 -8.54 -12.51 -2.00
C GLN A 170 -9.46 -11.64 -2.87
N PRO A 171 -10.69 -11.35 -2.41
CA PRO A 171 -11.61 -10.47 -3.14
C PRO A 171 -10.97 -9.13 -3.51
N GLY A 172 -11.18 -8.75 -4.77
CA GLY A 172 -10.69 -7.49 -5.34
C GLY A 172 -9.26 -7.51 -5.86
N TRP A 173 -8.45 -8.52 -5.52
CA TRP A 173 -7.07 -8.61 -6.01
C TRP A 173 -7.00 -9.30 -7.37
N HIS A 174 -6.26 -8.68 -8.29
CA HIS A 174 -6.03 -9.18 -9.63
C HIS A 174 -4.56 -9.04 -10.01
N PHE A 175 -3.96 -10.14 -10.45
CA PHE A 175 -2.57 -10.21 -10.85
C PHE A 175 -2.47 -10.44 -12.36
N PHE A 176 -1.57 -9.71 -13.01
CA PHE A 176 -1.34 -9.75 -14.44
C PHE A 176 0.14 -9.91 -14.74
N ILE A 177 0.42 -10.54 -15.87
CA ILE A 177 1.76 -10.66 -16.43
C ILE A 177 1.72 -10.19 -17.89
N ALA A 178 2.70 -9.39 -18.25
CA ALA A 178 2.93 -8.98 -19.63
C ALA A 178 4.11 -9.76 -20.19
N GLU A 179 3.96 -10.27 -21.41
CA GLU A 179 4.97 -11.07 -22.09
C GLU A 179 5.40 -10.39 -23.38
N VAL A 180 6.69 -10.45 -23.70
CA VAL A 180 7.24 -10.07 -25.00
C VAL A 180 7.68 -11.35 -25.69
N GLN A 181 7.09 -11.66 -26.85
CA GLN A 181 7.36 -12.91 -27.58
C GLN A 181 7.24 -14.16 -26.68
N ASN A 182 6.18 -14.23 -25.87
CA ASN A 182 5.91 -15.30 -24.88
C ASN A 182 6.91 -15.39 -23.71
N THR A 183 7.79 -14.40 -23.55
CA THR A 183 8.70 -14.30 -22.40
C THR A 183 8.13 -13.32 -21.38
N PRO A 184 7.84 -13.75 -20.14
CA PRO A 184 7.44 -12.84 -19.06
C PRO A 184 8.42 -11.69 -18.88
N ALA A 185 7.91 -10.46 -18.97
CA ALA A 185 8.72 -9.24 -18.97
C ALA A 185 8.28 -8.23 -17.91
N SER A 186 7.00 -8.21 -17.54
CA SER A 186 6.48 -7.29 -16.53
C SER A 186 5.29 -7.88 -15.78
N ILE A 187 4.97 -7.28 -14.64
CA ILE A 187 3.85 -7.65 -13.77
C ILE A 187 2.98 -6.44 -13.47
N GLY A 188 1.69 -6.69 -13.27
CA GLY A 188 0.72 -5.69 -12.82
C GLY A 188 -0.14 -6.25 -11.70
N VAL A 189 -0.43 -5.43 -10.69
CA VAL A 189 -1.33 -5.78 -9.60
C VAL A 189 -2.40 -4.71 -9.51
N LEU A 190 -3.66 -5.14 -9.49
CA LEU A 190 -4.82 -4.29 -9.42
C LEU A 190 -5.67 -4.69 -8.22
N TYR A 191 -6.12 -3.71 -7.45
CA TYR A 191 -7.13 -3.87 -6.41
C TYR A 191 -8.38 -3.10 -6.81
N ILE A 192 -9.53 -3.78 -6.88
CA ILE A 192 -10.85 -3.18 -7.10
C ILE A 192 -11.73 -3.66 -5.95
N LYS A 193 -12.36 -2.74 -5.24
CA LYS A 193 -13.28 -3.07 -4.15
C LYS A 193 -14.62 -3.57 -4.65
#